data_AF-A0A8X8B2C8-F1
#
_entry.id   AF-A0A8X8B2C8-F1
#
_cell.length_a   1.000
_cell.length_b   1.000
_cell.length_c   1.000
_cell.angle_alpha   90.00
_cell.angle_beta   90.00
_cell.angle_gamma   90.00
#
_symmetry.space_group_name_H-M   'P 1'
#
loop_
_entity.id
_entity.type
_entity.pdbx_description
1 polymer ?
#
loop_
_entity_poly.entity_id
_entity_poly.type
_entity_poly.pdbx_seq_one_letter_code
_entity_poly.pdbx_strand_id
1 'polypeptide(L)'
;MGFYDLQAARDEYRLSCGNGGMNHDLVLTFMDVQTRLIEPICPHFAEYVWRKLLKKEGCVVTAGWPASNEPDLVLKGANKYLQDSIVLMRKLLQKQLLGSKKAAKKGAQVTAVADSNLIGLVYVNEQFDGWRAHCLQILQSIFDEQTSCFSPLMLRYLLN
;
A
#
# COMPACT_ATOMS: atom_id res chain seq x y z
N MET A 1 4.96 -9.33 16.06
CA MET A 1 4.40 -8.67 14.86
C MET A 1 5.54 -8.43 13.89
N GLY A 2 5.87 -9.40 13.03
CA GLY A 2 7.10 -9.30 12.22
C GLY A 2 7.17 -10.29 11.07
N PHE A 3 6.78 -11.55 11.28
CA PHE A 3 6.76 -12.55 10.20
C PHE A 3 5.64 -12.27 9.18
N TYR A 4 4.38 -12.23 9.63
CA TYR A 4 3.23 -12.05 8.74
C TYR A 4 3.24 -10.71 8.00
N ASP A 5 3.60 -9.63 8.70
CA ASP A 5 3.66 -8.30 8.11
C ASP A 5 4.76 -8.21 7.03
N LEU A 6 5.92 -8.83 7.26
CA LEU A 6 7.01 -8.87 6.29
C LEU A 6 6.68 -9.75 5.08
N GLN A 7 6.01 -10.89 5.28
CA GLN A 7 5.50 -11.72 4.18
C GLN A 7 4.45 -10.97 3.35
N ALA A 8 3.50 -10.29 4.00
CA ALA A 8 2.49 -9.49 3.33
C ALA A 8 3.11 -8.36 2.49
N ALA A 9 4.11 -7.66 3.03
CA ALA A 9 4.84 -6.62 2.30
C ALA A 9 5.58 -7.18 1.07
N ARG A 10 6.19 -8.38 1.17
CA ARG A 10 6.79 -9.07 0.02
C ARG A 10 5.75 -9.42 -1.04
N ASP A 11 4.61 -9.93 -0.63
CA ASP A 11 3.55 -10.35 -1.55
C ASP A 11 2.94 -9.16 -2.29
N GLU A 12 2.74 -8.04 -1.59
CA GLU A 12 2.36 -6.76 -2.20
C GLU A 12 3.40 -6.28 -3.23
N TYR A 13 4.68 -6.34 -2.88
CA TYR A 13 5.77 -5.97 -3.80
C TYR A 13 5.80 -6.88 -5.04
N ARG A 14 5.66 -8.19 -4.85
CA ARG A 14 5.59 -9.17 -5.94
C ARG A 14 4.43 -8.88 -6.89
N LEU A 15 3.25 -8.60 -6.36
CA LEU A 15 2.07 -8.24 -7.15
C LEU A 15 2.29 -6.95 -7.94
N SER A 16 2.94 -5.96 -7.32
CA SER A 16 3.23 -4.67 -7.94
C SER A 16 4.26 -4.75 -9.07
N CYS A 17 5.20 -5.70 -9.00
CA CYS A 17 6.19 -5.94 -10.06
C CYS A 17 5.60 -6.62 -11.31
N GLY A 18 4.48 -7.32 -11.19
CA GLY A 18 3.85 -8.05 -12.30
C GLY A 18 4.83 -8.95 -13.05
N ASN A 19 4.83 -8.86 -14.38
CA ASN A 19 5.72 -9.64 -15.25
C ASN A 19 7.18 -9.17 -15.27
N GLY A 20 7.49 -8.00 -14.69
CA GLY A 20 8.85 -7.45 -14.64
C GLY A 20 9.77 -8.18 -13.67
N GLY A 21 9.21 -9.00 -12.76
CA GLY A 21 9.96 -9.68 -11.71
C GLY A 21 10.40 -8.74 -10.58
N MET A 22 10.83 -9.33 -9.47
CA MET A 22 11.28 -8.58 -8.29
C MET A 22 12.76 -8.22 -8.41
N ASN A 23 13.16 -7.10 -7.81
CA ASN A 23 14.58 -6.75 -7.69
C ASN A 23 15.32 -7.83 -6.89
N HIS A 24 16.39 -8.38 -7.48
CA HIS A 24 17.16 -9.49 -6.91
C HIS A 24 17.75 -9.17 -5.52
N ASP A 25 18.39 -8.01 -5.38
CA ASP A 25 19.09 -7.64 -4.14
C ASP A 25 18.09 -7.36 -3.01
N LEU A 26 16.91 -6.82 -3.34
CA LEU A 26 15.83 -6.63 -2.39
C LEU A 26 15.26 -7.98 -1.91
N VAL A 27 15.13 -8.96 -2.79
CA VAL A 27 14.71 -10.32 -2.42
C VAL A 27 15.74 -10.98 -1.50
N LEU A 28 17.04 -10.84 -1.78
CA LEU A 28 18.09 -11.35 -0.90
C LEU A 28 18.07 -10.65 0.47
N THR A 29 17.83 -9.34 0.50
CA THR A 29 17.68 -8.57 1.74
C THR A 29 16.49 -9.06 2.55
N PHE A 30 15.34 -9.26 1.90
CA PHE A 30 14.15 -9.86 2.51
C PHE A 30 14.46 -11.25 3.08
N MET A 31 15.16 -12.11 2.33
CA MET A 31 15.52 -13.45 2.78
C MET A 31 16.42 -13.38 4.03
N ASP A 32 17.40 -12.49 4.06
CA ASP A 32 18.28 -12.30 5.21
C ASP A 32 17.51 -11.88 6.47
N VAL A 33 16.74 -10.80 6.36
CA VAL A 33 15.95 -10.25 7.45
C VAL A 33 14.95 -11.29 7.95
N GLN A 34 14.21 -11.94 7.04
CA GLN A 34 13.22 -12.94 7.40
C GLN A 34 13.83 -14.15 8.12
N THR A 35 15.02 -14.59 7.69
CA THR A 35 15.75 -15.71 8.28
C THR A 35 16.20 -15.38 9.70
N ARG A 36 16.71 -14.18 9.94
CA ARG A 36 17.13 -13.74 11.28
C ARG A 36 15.93 -13.49 12.21
N LEU A 37 14.80 -13.02 11.69
CA LEU A 37 13.58 -12.81 12.49
C LEU A 37 12.90 -14.13 12.89
N ILE A 38 12.98 -15.18 12.07
CA ILE A 38 12.36 -16.48 12.37
C ILE A 38 13.27 -17.41 13.18
N GLU A 39 14.57 -17.10 13.28
CA GLU A 39 15.56 -17.91 14.00
C GLU A 39 15.12 -18.32 15.42
N PRO A 40 14.56 -17.45 16.27
CA PRO A 40 14.15 -17.83 17.63
C PRO A 40 12.97 -18.82 17.67
N ILE A 41 12.23 -18.94 16.57
CA ILE A 41 10.99 -19.76 16.47
C ILE A 41 11.28 -21.06 15.71
N CYS A 42 12.04 -20.99 14.62
CA CYS A 42 12.37 -22.10 13.74
C CYS A 42 13.87 -22.13 13.43
N PRO A 43 14.73 -22.43 14.43
CA PRO A 43 16.19 -22.30 14.29
C PRO A 43 16.77 -23.23 13.24
N HIS A 44 16.26 -24.47 13.13
CA HIS A 44 16.73 -25.42 12.11
C HIS A 44 16.45 -24.95 10.68
N PHE A 45 15.27 -24.37 10.46
CA PHE A 45 14.92 -23.81 9.16
C PHE A 45 15.76 -22.57 8.86
N ALA A 46 15.89 -21.66 9.82
CA ALA A 46 16.68 -20.46 9.67
C ALA A 46 18.17 -20.79 9.36
N GLU A 47 18.75 -21.74 10.07
CA GLU A 47 20.13 -22.19 9.84
C GLU A 47 20.30 -22.84 8.46
N TYR A 48 19.32 -23.63 8.00
CA TYR A 48 19.33 -24.18 6.65
C TYR A 48 19.31 -23.07 5.60
N VAL A 49 18.41 -22.07 5.73
CA VAL A 49 18.34 -20.96 4.79
C VAL A 49 19.63 -20.15 4.81
N TRP A 50 20.17 -19.84 5.99
CA TRP A 50 21.41 -19.08 6.18
C TRP A 50 22.60 -19.73 5.46
N ARG A 51 22.84 -21.02 5.73
CA ARG A 51 24.02 -21.73 5.19
C ARG A 51 23.84 -22.26 3.78
N LYS A 52 22.67 -22.81 3.45
CA LYS A 52 22.46 -23.53 2.18
C LYS A 52 21.93 -22.63 1.08
N LEU A 53 21.05 -21.67 1.39
CA LEU A 53 20.45 -20.79 0.39
C LEU A 53 21.23 -19.49 0.26
N LEU A 54 21.46 -18.79 1.38
CA LEU A 54 22.18 -17.52 1.40
C LEU A 54 23.71 -17.69 1.37
N LYS A 55 24.21 -18.91 1.60
CA LYS A 55 25.65 -19.25 1.62
C LYS A 55 26.47 -18.34 2.53
N LYS A 56 25.91 -17.97 3.67
CA LYS A 56 26.59 -17.16 4.68
C LYS A 56 27.43 -18.03 5.60
N GLU A 57 28.59 -17.51 5.97
CA GLU A 57 29.48 -18.12 6.96
C GLU A 57 28.88 -18.03 8.38
N GLY A 58 29.33 -18.92 9.26
CA GLY A 58 28.89 -18.94 10.67
C GLY A 58 27.50 -19.54 10.89
N CYS A 59 26.85 -19.16 12.00
CA CYS A 59 25.49 -19.58 12.37
C CYS A 59 24.54 -18.39 12.37
N VAL A 60 23.25 -18.61 12.05
CA VAL A 60 22.24 -17.54 12.12
C VAL A 60 22.09 -17.01 13.55
N VAL A 61 22.23 -17.87 14.55
CA VAL A 61 22.17 -17.54 15.98
C VAL A 61 23.18 -16.43 16.35
N THR A 62 24.37 -16.47 15.74
CA THR A 62 25.46 -15.51 15.99
C THR A 62 25.38 -14.26 15.12
N ALA A 63 24.45 -14.20 14.16
CA ALA A 63 24.32 -13.08 13.24
C ALA A 63 23.67 -11.84 13.89
N GLY A 64 22.99 -12.00 15.03
CA GLY A 64 22.30 -10.91 15.74
C GLY A 64 21.03 -10.42 15.05
N TRP A 65 20.43 -9.35 15.58
CA TRP A 65 19.18 -8.79 15.06
C TRP A 65 19.38 -7.93 13.80
N PRO A 66 18.49 -8.01 12.79
CA PRO A 66 18.63 -7.21 11.57
C PRO A 66 18.54 -5.71 11.87
N ALA A 67 19.41 -4.93 11.22
CA ALA A 67 19.36 -3.47 11.27
C ALA A 67 18.20 -2.95 10.39
N SER A 68 17.56 -1.86 10.83
CA SER A 68 16.54 -1.15 10.06
C SER A 68 16.95 0.30 9.90
N ASN A 69 16.78 0.83 8.69
CA ASN A 69 16.84 2.26 8.45
C ASN A 69 15.49 2.91 8.79
N GLU A 70 15.50 4.23 8.94
CA GLU A 70 14.26 5.00 9.06
C GLU A 70 13.42 4.86 7.78
N PRO A 71 12.10 4.66 7.90
CA PRO A 71 11.24 4.50 6.74
C PRO A 71 11.03 5.84 6.03
N ASP A 72 11.05 5.82 4.70
CA ASP A 72 10.60 6.95 3.89
C ASP A 72 9.06 7.06 3.97
N LEU A 73 8.59 8.03 4.74
CA LEU A 73 7.16 8.26 4.95
C LEU A 73 6.46 8.76 3.69
N VAL A 74 7.17 9.46 2.80
CA VAL A 74 6.62 9.95 1.53
C VAL A 74 6.39 8.77 0.60
N LEU A 75 7.39 7.90 0.46
CA LEU A 75 7.27 6.69 -0.38
C LEU A 75 6.19 5.75 0.16
N LYS A 76 6.11 5.58 1.49
CA LYS A 76 5.04 4.80 2.13
C LYS A 76 3.66 5.38 1.85
N GLY A 77 3.51 6.70 1.95
CA GLY A 77 2.27 7.41 1.63
C GLY A 77 1.88 7.25 0.15
N ALA A 78 2.85 7.40 -0.76
CA ALA A 78 2.64 7.22 -2.19
C ALA A 78 2.21 5.80 -2.56
N ASN A 79 2.88 4.78 -2.01
CA ASN A 79 2.49 3.38 -2.24
C ASN A 79 1.08 3.11 -1.70
N LYS A 80 0.77 3.58 -0.48
CA LYS A 80 -0.57 3.44 0.09
C LYS A 80 -1.64 4.06 -0.82
N TYR A 81 -1.42 5.29 -1.29
CA TYR A 81 -2.34 5.95 -2.21
C TYR A 81 -2.55 5.15 -3.50
N LEU A 82 -1.48 4.60 -4.07
CA LEU A 82 -1.54 3.75 -5.26
C LEU A 82 -2.37 2.48 -5.01
N GLN A 83 -2.10 1.76 -3.92
CA GLN A 83 -2.86 0.54 -3.57
C GLN A 83 -4.35 0.83 -3.33
N ASP A 84 -4.66 1.89 -2.59
CA ASP A 84 -6.03 2.31 -2.33
C ASP A 84 -6.76 2.68 -3.64
N SER A 85 -6.06 3.33 -4.58
CA SER A 85 -6.58 3.67 -5.91
C SER A 85 -6.83 2.43 -6.77
N ILE A 86 -5.94 1.43 -6.76
CA ILE A 86 -6.14 0.15 -7.45
C ILE A 86 -7.38 -0.57 -6.91
N VAL A 87 -7.54 -0.63 -5.59
CA VAL A 87 -8.70 -1.25 -4.94
C VAL A 87 -9.99 -0.51 -5.31
N LEU A 88 -9.96 0.82 -5.32
CA LEU A 88 -11.10 1.65 -5.74
C LEU A 88 -11.50 1.36 -7.19
N MET A 89 -10.54 1.37 -8.11
CA MET A 89 -10.80 1.09 -9.53
C MET A 89 -11.39 -0.29 -9.76
N ARG A 90 -10.87 -1.33 -9.10
CA ARG A 90 -11.43 -2.69 -9.16
C ARG A 90 -12.88 -2.74 -8.66
N LYS A 91 -13.18 -2.05 -7.55
CA LYS A 91 -14.55 -1.96 -7.01
C LYS A 91 -15.50 -1.22 -7.96
N LEU A 92 -15.04 -0.12 -8.57
CA LEU A 92 -15.84 0.63 -9.54
C LEU A 92 -16.13 -0.20 -10.79
N LEU A 93 -15.12 -0.92 -11.30
CA LEU A 93 -15.29 -1.83 -12.43
C LEU A 93 -16.34 -2.91 -12.13
N GLN A 94 -16.24 -3.58 -10.97
CA GLN A 94 -17.24 -4.58 -10.55
C GLN A 94 -18.65 -3.98 -10.48
N LYS A 95 -18.81 -2.77 -9.93
CA LYS A 95 -20.11 -2.09 -9.88
C LYS A 95 -20.65 -1.77 -11.27
N GLN A 96 -19.81 -1.35 -12.21
CA GLN A 96 -20.22 -1.11 -13.59
C GLN A 96 -20.71 -2.41 -14.24
N LEU A 97 -19.91 -3.48 -14.16
CA LEU A 97 -20.26 -4.79 -14.73
C LEU A 97 -21.56 -5.38 -14.15
N LEU A 98 -21.80 -5.22 -12.84
CA LEU A 98 -23.00 -5.72 -12.17
C LEU A 98 -24.22 -4.80 -12.34
N GLY A 99 -24.02 -3.48 -12.37
CA GLY A 99 -25.06 -2.47 -12.59
C GLY A 99 -25.70 -2.54 -13.98
N SER A 100 -24.94 -3.01 -14.97
CA SER A 100 -25.41 -3.33 -16.33
C SER A 100 -26.61 -4.28 -16.37
N LYS A 101 -26.75 -5.18 -15.39
CA LYS A 101 -27.90 -6.11 -15.31
C LYS A 101 -29.20 -5.44 -14.85
N LYS A 102 -29.16 -4.30 -14.14
CA LYS A 102 -30.36 -3.57 -13.69
C LYS A 102 -30.84 -2.49 -14.68
N ALA A 103 -29.94 -1.92 -15.49
CA ALA A 103 -30.29 -0.91 -16.49
C ALA A 103 -30.97 -1.49 -17.75
N ALA A 104 -30.91 -2.81 -17.98
CA ALA A 104 -31.67 -3.50 -19.03
C ALA A 104 -33.21 -3.35 -18.93
N LYS A 105 -33.75 -2.81 -17.82
CA LYS A 105 -35.19 -2.51 -17.65
C LYS A 105 -35.59 -1.06 -18.03
N LYS A 106 -34.67 -0.17 -18.39
CA LYS A 106 -34.97 1.25 -18.68
C LYS A 106 -34.32 1.79 -19.98
N GLY A 107 -34.21 0.96 -21.01
CA GLY A 107 -33.94 1.41 -22.39
C GLY A 107 -32.58 2.08 -22.67
N ALA A 108 -31.73 2.29 -21.66
CA ALA A 108 -30.35 2.70 -21.87
C ALA A 108 -29.55 1.48 -22.34
N GLN A 109 -29.00 1.55 -23.56
CA GLN A 109 -28.10 0.53 -24.08
C GLN A 109 -26.88 0.45 -23.18
N VAL A 110 -26.86 -0.56 -22.31
CA VAL A 110 -25.62 -0.96 -21.67
C VAL A 110 -24.93 -1.87 -22.66
N THR A 111 -24.05 -1.29 -23.46
CA THR A 111 -23.11 -2.06 -24.28
C THR A 111 -22.28 -2.89 -23.30
N ALA A 112 -22.56 -4.18 -23.22
CA ALA A 112 -21.67 -5.13 -22.56
C ALA A 112 -20.34 -5.05 -23.31
N VAL A 113 -19.42 -4.25 -22.80
CA VAL A 113 -18.07 -4.14 -23.36
C VAL A 113 -17.45 -5.51 -23.19
N ALA A 114 -17.23 -6.21 -24.30
CA ALA A 114 -16.41 -7.41 -24.30
C ALA A 114 -15.05 -7.04 -23.70
N ASP A 115 -14.57 -7.86 -22.75
CA ASP A 115 -13.42 -7.58 -21.87
C ASP A 115 -12.14 -7.11 -22.59
N SER A 116 -12.03 -7.31 -23.91
CA SER A 116 -10.84 -6.99 -24.69
C SER A 116 -10.58 -5.50 -24.97
N ASN A 117 -11.56 -4.60 -24.79
CA ASN A 117 -11.42 -3.17 -25.14
C ASN A 117 -11.83 -2.20 -24.01
N LEU A 118 -11.66 -2.57 -22.74
CA LEU A 118 -11.96 -1.66 -21.63
C LEU A 118 -10.93 -0.53 -21.55
N ILE A 119 -11.37 0.71 -21.78
CA ILE A 119 -10.54 1.92 -21.63
C ILE A 119 -10.83 2.56 -20.28
N GLY A 120 -9.81 2.69 -19.43
CA GLY A 120 -9.87 3.42 -18.17
C GLY A 120 -9.28 4.83 -18.33
N LEU A 121 -10.05 5.86 -17.96
CA LEU A 121 -9.57 7.24 -17.90
C LEU A 121 -9.36 7.64 -16.44
N VAL A 122 -8.16 8.12 -16.13
CA VAL A 122 -7.77 8.59 -14.80
C VAL A 122 -7.46 10.08 -14.89
N TYR A 123 -8.14 10.88 -14.08
CA TYR A 123 -7.90 12.32 -13.96
C TYR A 123 -7.32 12.61 -12.59
N VAL A 124 -6.26 13.40 -12.56
CA VAL A 124 -5.59 13.84 -11.33
C VAL A 124 -5.57 15.35 -11.33
N ASN A 125 -6.09 15.95 -10.27
CA ASN A 125 -5.95 17.38 -10.05
C ASN A 125 -4.67 17.61 -9.26
N GLU A 126 -3.78 18.47 -9.76
CA GLU A 126 -2.52 18.81 -9.09
C GLU A 126 -2.73 19.69 -7.86
N GLN A 127 -3.83 20.44 -7.82
CA GLN A 127 -4.16 21.37 -6.76
C GLN A 127 -5.62 21.22 -6.35
N PHE A 128 -5.91 21.61 -5.12
CA PHE A 128 -7.29 21.77 -4.69
C PHE A 128 -7.81 23.10 -5.23
N ASP A 129 -9.01 23.10 -5.80
CA ASP A 129 -9.63 24.29 -6.38
C ASP A 129 -10.92 24.70 -5.64
N GLY A 130 -11.26 25.98 -5.74
CA GLY A 130 -12.52 26.55 -5.25
C GLY A 130 -12.69 26.43 -3.73
N TRP A 131 -13.88 26.04 -3.29
CA TRP A 131 -14.22 25.96 -1.87
C TRP A 131 -13.37 24.95 -1.10
N ARG A 132 -12.86 23.88 -1.76
CA ARG A 132 -12.04 22.86 -1.09
C ARG A 132 -10.69 23.40 -0.66
N ALA A 133 -10.06 24.22 -1.50
CA ALA A 133 -8.83 24.91 -1.15
C ALA A 133 -9.04 25.84 0.06
N HIS A 134 -10.15 26.59 0.05
CA HIS A 134 -10.48 27.50 1.14
C HIS A 134 -10.70 26.75 2.47
N CYS A 135 -11.43 25.63 2.45
CA CYS A 135 -11.60 24.79 3.63
C CYS A 135 -10.26 24.23 4.15
N LEU A 136 -9.35 23.83 3.26
CA LEU A 136 -8.03 23.34 3.67
C LEU A 136 -7.18 24.44 4.30
N GLN A 137 -7.22 25.67 3.77
CA GLN A 137 -6.53 26.82 4.39
C GLN A 137 -7.04 27.10 5.81
N ILE A 138 -8.36 27.04 6.00
CA ILE A 138 -8.96 27.20 7.33
C ILE A 138 -8.51 26.08 8.26
N LEU A 139 -8.57 24.81 7.82
CA LEU A 139 -8.12 23.67 8.62
C LEU A 139 -6.63 23.78 8.99
N GLN A 140 -5.77 24.20 8.05
CA GLN A 140 -4.35 24.45 8.30
C GLN A 140 -4.14 25.51 9.37
N SER A 141 -4.92 26.60 9.36
CA SER A 141 -4.80 27.68 10.36
C SER A 141 -5.20 27.26 11.78
N ILE A 142 -6.01 26.20 11.92
CA ILE A 142 -6.55 25.70 13.20
C ILE A 142 -5.78 24.48 13.71
N PHE A 143 -4.91 23.91 12.88
CA PHE A 143 -4.09 22.77 13.23
C PHE A 143 -2.98 23.19 14.17
N ASP A 144 -2.91 22.54 15.35
CA ASP A 144 -1.81 22.71 16.28
C ASP A 144 -0.74 21.67 16.00
N GLU A 145 0.42 22.12 15.51
CA GLU A 145 1.56 21.26 15.18
C GLU A 145 2.13 20.55 16.41
N GLN A 146 2.06 21.14 17.59
CA GLN A 146 2.65 20.56 18.80
C GLN A 146 1.83 19.40 19.35
N THR A 147 0.49 19.51 19.27
CA THR A 147 -0.42 18.46 19.73
C THR A 147 -0.89 17.55 18.60
N SER A 148 -0.55 17.87 17.34
CA SER A 148 -1.04 17.19 16.13
C SER A 148 -2.56 17.03 16.12
N CYS A 149 -3.27 18.03 16.66
CA CYS A 149 -4.70 18.00 16.90
C CYS A 149 -5.37 19.27 16.35
N PHE A 150 -6.64 19.15 15.99
CA PHE A 150 -7.48 20.31 15.66
C PHE A 150 -8.22 20.78 16.92
N SER A 151 -8.27 22.09 17.15
CA SER A 151 -9.03 22.66 18.28
C SER A 151 -10.53 22.31 18.17
N PRO A 152 -11.11 21.54 19.11
CA PRO A 152 -12.51 21.10 19.04
C PRO A 152 -13.52 22.25 19.12
N LEU A 153 -13.13 23.36 19.76
CA LEU A 153 -13.97 24.55 19.93
C LEU A 153 -14.09 25.33 18.62
N MET A 154 -13.00 25.44 17.85
CA MET A 154 -13.03 26.13 16.55
C MET A 154 -13.74 25.32 15.46
N LEU A 155 -13.62 23.98 15.46
CA LEU A 155 -14.33 23.14 14.49
C LEU A 155 -15.86 23.26 14.62
N ARG A 156 -16.38 23.46 15.84
CA ARG A 156 -17.83 23.66 16.08
C ARG A 156 -18.34 25.03 15.62
N TYR A 157 -17.47 26.05 15.58
CA TYR A 157 -17.82 27.40 15.12
C TYR A 157 -17.90 27.52 13.60
N LEU A 158 -17.20 26.66 12.85
CA LEU A 158 -17.16 26.68 11.38
C LEU A 158 -18.24 25.83 10.70
N LEU A 159 -18.89 24.93 11.46
CA LEU A 159 -19.90 24.00 10.96
C LEU A 159 -21.35 24.44 11.27
N ASN A 160 -21.53 25.60 11.92
CA ASN A 160 -22.81 26.26 12.16
C ASN A 160 -22.85 27.59 11.41
#